data_AF-A0AAA9T192-F1
#
_entry.id   AF-A0AAA9T192-F1
#
_cell.length_a   1.000
_cell.length_b   1.000
_cell.length_c   1.000
_cell.angle_alpha   90.00
_cell.angle_beta   90.00
_cell.angle_gamma   90.00
#
_symmetry.space_group_name_H-M   'P 1'
#
loop_
_entity.id
_entity.type
_entity.pdbx_description
1 polymer ?
#
loop_
_entity_poly.entity_id
_entity_poly.type
_entity_poly.pdbx_seq_one_letter_code
_entity_poly.pdbx_strand_id
1 'polypeptide(L)'
;MAALGEPVRLERDICRAIELLEKLQRSGEVPPQKLQALQRVLQSEFCNAVREVYEHVYETVDISSSPEVRANATAKATVAAFAASEGHSHPRVVELPKTEEGLGFNIMGGKEQNSPIYISRIIPGGIADRHGGLKRGDQLLSVNGVRSSCFTPYQFPHWKAHTLVLPLAGCSSFRYKLESPSVPSKEQPAEAYTCIGLYL
;
A
#
# COMPACT_ATOMS: atom_id res chain seq x y z
N MET A 1 40.76 18.33 -17.14
CA MET A 1 40.04 17.80 -15.96
C MET A 1 38.58 18.22 -16.09
N ALA A 2 37.72 17.30 -16.51
CA ALA A 2 36.33 17.59 -16.85
C ALA A 2 35.55 18.07 -15.62
N ALA A 3 34.75 19.11 -15.83
CA ALA A 3 33.98 19.79 -14.80
C ALA A 3 33.12 18.81 -13.99
N LEU A 4 33.25 18.87 -12.66
CA LEU A 4 32.28 18.30 -11.72
C LEU A 4 30.90 18.81 -12.14
N GLY A 5 30.04 17.88 -12.57
CA GLY A 5 28.71 18.17 -13.11
C GLY A 5 27.94 19.07 -12.16
N GLU A 6 27.34 20.13 -12.71
CA GLU A 6 26.54 21.07 -11.93
C GLU A 6 25.48 20.30 -11.11
N PRO A 7 25.27 20.67 -9.84
CA PRO A 7 24.19 20.09 -9.05
C PRO A 7 22.86 20.35 -9.77
N VAL A 8 21.97 19.37 -9.74
CA VAL A 8 20.61 19.49 -10.26
C VAL A 8 19.93 20.63 -9.50
N ARG A 9 19.63 21.74 -10.16
CA ARG A 9 19.02 22.94 -9.56
C ARG A 9 17.58 23.08 -10.03
N LEU A 10 16.73 22.12 -9.66
CA LEU A 10 15.33 22.11 -10.10
C LEU A 10 14.59 23.37 -9.65
N GLU A 11 14.96 23.95 -8.50
CA GLU A 11 14.39 25.21 -8.02
C GLU A 11 14.51 26.35 -9.03
N ARG A 12 15.70 26.51 -9.63
CA ARG A 12 15.96 27.55 -10.63
C ARG A 12 15.14 27.30 -11.89
N ASP A 13 15.04 26.04 -12.30
CA ASP A 13 14.34 25.64 -13.52
C ASP A 13 12.82 25.78 -13.35
N ILE A 14 12.28 25.47 -12.16
CA ILE A 14 10.86 25.69 -11.81
C ILE A 14 10.54 27.20 -11.80
N CYS A 15 11.37 28.03 -11.16
CA CYS A 15 11.20 29.49 -11.18
C CYS A 15 11.21 30.04 -12.60
N ARG A 16 12.17 29.60 -13.42
CA ARG A 16 12.26 30.00 -14.82
C ARG A 16 11.04 29.53 -15.63
N ALA A 17 10.54 28.33 -15.40
CA ALA A 17 9.34 27.84 -16.05
C ALA A 17 8.12 28.72 -15.72
N ILE A 18 7.95 29.12 -14.47
CA ILE A 18 6.87 30.02 -14.03
C ILE A 18 6.96 31.38 -14.77
N GLU A 19 8.14 31.98 -14.85
CA GLU A 19 8.34 33.25 -15.59
C GLU A 19 7.99 33.12 -17.08
N LEU A 20 8.35 31.99 -17.70
CA LEU A 20 8.02 31.72 -19.10
C LEU A 20 6.52 31.52 -19.31
N LEU A 21 5.84 30.86 -18.37
CA LEU A 21 4.38 30.70 -18.40
C LEU A 21 3.67 32.06 -18.31
N GLU A 22 4.16 33.00 -17.52
CA GLU A 22 3.60 34.36 -17.48
C GLU A 22 3.78 35.12 -18.79
N LYS A 23 4.94 34.99 -19.43
CA LYS A 23 5.20 35.59 -20.75
C LYS A 23 4.27 35.00 -21.83
N LEU A 24 4.05 33.69 -21.78
CA LEU A 24 3.11 32.98 -22.67
C LEU A 24 1.65 33.39 -22.44
N GLN A 25 1.25 33.66 -21.20
CA GLN A 25 -0.10 34.20 -20.93
C GLN A 25 -0.31 35.57 -21.57
N ARG A 26 0.75 36.40 -21.65
CA ARG A 26 0.70 37.73 -22.28
C ARG A 26 0.70 37.68 -23.80
N SER A 27 1.29 36.66 -24.42
CA SER A 27 1.30 36.53 -25.88
C SER A 27 -0.04 36.05 -26.45
N GLY A 28 -0.91 35.43 -25.63
CA GLY A 28 -2.27 35.05 -26.01
C GLY A 28 -2.39 33.82 -26.92
N GLU A 29 -1.28 33.16 -27.25
CA GLU A 29 -1.26 31.98 -28.15
C GLU A 29 -1.83 30.71 -27.51
N VAL A 30 -1.94 30.65 -26.19
CA VAL A 30 -2.30 29.43 -25.45
C VAL A 30 -3.45 29.69 -24.48
N PRO A 31 -4.41 28.76 -24.33
CA PRO A 31 -5.53 28.91 -23.39
C PRO A 31 -5.05 29.24 -21.97
N PRO A 32 -5.48 30.38 -21.39
CA PRO A 32 -4.97 30.86 -20.11
C PRO A 32 -5.30 29.91 -18.95
N GLN A 33 -6.40 29.14 -19.05
CA GLN A 33 -6.82 28.17 -18.04
C GLN A 33 -5.78 27.06 -17.83
N LYS A 34 -5.19 26.54 -18.92
CA LYS A 34 -4.17 25.48 -18.84
C LYS A 34 -2.86 26.01 -18.26
N LEU A 35 -2.46 27.22 -18.66
CA LEU A 35 -1.26 27.89 -18.15
C LEU A 35 -1.39 28.20 -16.65
N GLN A 36 -2.54 28.71 -16.22
CA GLN A 36 -2.80 29.00 -14.80
C GLN A 36 -2.85 27.73 -13.96
N ALA A 37 -3.45 26.64 -14.47
CA ALA A 37 -3.44 25.36 -13.76
C ALA A 37 -2.01 24.83 -13.59
N LEU A 38 -1.20 24.87 -14.65
CA LEU A 38 0.20 24.44 -14.58
C LEU A 38 1.03 25.31 -13.63
N GLN A 39 0.82 26.63 -13.66
CA GLN A 39 1.49 27.57 -12.76
C GLN A 39 1.15 27.27 -11.30
N ARG A 40 -0.13 27.00 -10.98
CA ARG A 40 -0.56 26.59 -9.63
C ARG A 40 0.07 25.28 -9.20
N VAL A 41 0.21 24.31 -10.09
CA VAL A 41 0.88 23.03 -9.78
C VAL A 41 2.35 23.25 -9.46
N LEU A 42 3.07 24.00 -10.31
CA LEU A 42 4.50 24.29 -10.10
C LEU A 42 4.77 25.11 -8.82
N GLN A 43 3.82 25.95 -8.42
CA GLN A 43 3.90 26.75 -7.18
C GLN A 43 3.34 26.03 -5.94
N SER A 44 2.83 24.81 -6.08
CA SER A 44 2.19 24.08 -4.97
C SER A 44 3.21 23.53 -3.97
N GLU A 45 2.79 23.41 -2.71
CA GLU A 45 3.57 22.72 -1.66
C GLU A 45 3.87 21.26 -2.04
N PHE A 46 2.95 20.60 -2.76
CA PHE A 46 3.17 19.26 -3.29
C PHE A 46 4.34 19.20 -4.26
N CYS A 47 4.41 20.10 -5.24
CA CYS A 47 5.53 20.13 -6.20
C CYS A 47 6.86 20.45 -5.51
N ASN A 48 6.84 21.32 -4.49
CA ASN A 48 8.02 21.61 -3.68
C ASN A 48 8.50 20.38 -2.90
N ALA A 49 7.59 19.63 -2.28
CA ALA A 49 7.92 18.38 -1.60
C ALA A 49 8.46 17.32 -2.57
N VAL A 50 7.85 17.18 -3.75
CA VAL A 50 8.35 16.25 -4.80
C VAL A 50 9.75 16.63 -5.26
N ARG A 51 10.03 17.92 -5.43
CA ARG A 51 11.36 18.44 -5.77
C ARG A 51 12.39 18.05 -4.71
N GLU A 52 12.10 18.31 -3.43
CA GLU A 52 13.02 18.01 -2.33
C GLU A 52 13.38 16.53 -2.27
N VAL A 53 12.38 15.65 -2.42
CA VAL A 53 12.61 14.20 -2.48
C VAL A 53 13.40 13.82 -3.72
N TYR A 54 13.13 14.41 -4.88
CA TYR A 54 13.89 14.15 -6.10
C TYR A 54 15.36 14.53 -5.95
N GLU A 55 15.65 15.74 -5.48
CA GLU A 55 17.01 16.23 -5.29
C GLU A 55 17.77 15.34 -4.29
N HIS A 56 17.13 15.00 -3.17
CA HIS A 56 17.72 14.09 -2.17
C HIS A 56 18.01 12.69 -2.73
N VAL A 57 17.07 12.10 -3.48
CA VAL A 57 17.25 10.79 -4.12
C VAL A 57 18.32 10.87 -5.21
N TYR A 58 18.42 11.98 -5.94
CA TYR A 58 19.42 12.15 -7.00
C TYR A 58 20.85 12.19 -6.44
N GLU A 59 21.04 12.83 -5.29
CA GLU A 59 22.34 12.91 -4.61
C GLU A 59 22.77 11.60 -3.95
N THR A 60 21.81 10.81 -3.46
CA THR A 60 22.08 9.56 -2.72
C THR A 60 22.18 8.33 -3.61
N VAL A 61 21.59 8.38 -4.81
CA VAL A 61 21.59 7.26 -5.74
C VAL A 61 22.91 7.20 -6.52
N ASP A 62 23.80 6.32 -6.06
CA ASP A 62 25.13 6.10 -6.62
C ASP A 62 25.05 5.17 -7.86
N ILE A 63 24.49 5.68 -8.96
CA ILE A 63 24.46 4.95 -10.23
C ILE A 63 25.63 5.42 -11.09
N SER A 64 26.58 4.52 -11.34
CA SER A 64 27.73 4.70 -12.24
C SER A 64 27.35 4.68 -13.74
N SER A 65 26.21 5.28 -14.11
CA SER A 65 25.67 5.29 -15.48
C SER A 65 25.53 6.70 -16.03
N SER A 66 24.96 6.84 -17.24
CA SER A 66 24.73 8.14 -17.85
C SER A 66 23.77 9.03 -17.02
N PRO A 67 23.89 10.37 -17.12
CA PRO A 67 23.03 11.31 -16.37
C PRO A 67 21.54 11.08 -16.59
N GLU A 68 21.14 10.64 -17.78
CA GLU A 68 19.76 10.33 -18.15
C GLU A 68 19.23 9.09 -17.44
N VAL A 69 20.05 8.04 -17.33
CA VAL A 69 19.67 6.80 -16.63
C VAL A 69 19.53 7.08 -15.14
N ARG A 70 20.44 7.87 -14.56
CA ARG A 70 20.33 8.34 -13.18
C ARG A 70 19.04 9.15 -12.97
N ALA A 71 18.76 10.13 -13.83
CA ALA A 71 17.55 10.95 -13.73
C ALA A 71 16.25 10.14 -13.79
N ASN A 72 16.18 9.12 -14.66
CA ASN A 72 15.03 8.23 -14.79
C ASN A 72 14.88 7.32 -13.55
N ALA A 73 15.97 6.77 -13.05
CA ALA A 73 15.97 5.95 -11.84
C ALA A 73 15.54 6.77 -10.61
N THR A 74 16.06 7.99 -10.45
CA THR A 74 15.65 8.94 -9.41
C THR A 74 14.16 9.24 -9.52
N ALA A 75 13.65 9.60 -10.71
CA ALA A 75 12.22 9.89 -10.90
C ALA A 75 11.34 8.72 -10.45
N LYS A 76 11.69 7.50 -10.85
CA LYS A 76 10.96 6.28 -10.45
C LYS A 76 11.02 6.04 -8.95
N ALA A 77 12.17 6.25 -8.33
CA ALA A 77 12.35 6.09 -6.88
C ALA A 77 11.55 7.14 -6.10
N THR A 78 11.52 8.40 -6.55
CA THR A 78 10.70 9.47 -5.97
C THR A 78 9.22 9.10 -6.03
N VAL A 79 8.71 8.70 -7.20
CA VAL A 79 7.32 8.26 -7.35
C VAL A 79 7.01 7.05 -6.45
N ALA A 80 7.93 6.07 -6.39
CA ALA A 80 7.77 4.91 -5.52
C ALA A 80 7.73 5.30 -4.02
N ALA A 81 8.53 6.28 -3.59
CA ALA A 81 8.54 6.77 -2.21
C ALA A 81 7.21 7.45 -1.85
N PHE A 82 6.67 8.30 -2.73
CA PHE A 82 5.35 8.90 -2.53
C PHE A 82 4.24 7.85 -2.57
N ALA A 83 4.28 6.90 -3.50
CA ALA A 83 3.31 5.80 -3.57
C ALA A 83 3.39 4.85 -2.36
N ALA A 84 4.55 4.73 -1.72
CA ALA A 84 4.72 4.02 -0.45
C ALA A 84 4.18 4.82 0.73
N SER A 85 4.23 6.15 0.68
CA SER A 85 3.65 7.05 1.68
C SER A 85 2.13 7.14 1.56
N GLU A 86 1.58 7.11 0.35
CA GLU A 86 0.14 7.11 0.07
C GLU A 86 -0.43 5.71 0.21
N GLY A 87 -0.65 5.27 1.45
CA GLY A 87 -1.75 4.37 1.82
C GLY A 87 -1.85 3.00 1.13
N HIS A 88 -0.87 2.56 0.34
CA HIS A 88 -0.72 1.15 0.04
C HIS A 88 -0.34 0.49 1.37
N SER A 89 -1.34 -0.12 1.99
CA SER A 89 -1.22 -0.89 3.20
C SER A 89 -0.05 -1.85 3.06
N HIS A 90 1.11 -1.47 3.58
CA HIS A 90 2.25 -2.35 3.58
C HIS A 90 1.81 -3.66 4.25
N PRO A 91 1.97 -4.81 3.58
CA PRO A 91 1.52 -6.08 4.13
C PRO A 91 2.11 -6.27 5.52
N ARG A 92 1.26 -6.17 6.55
CA ARG A 92 1.66 -6.30 7.95
C ARG A 92 1.67 -7.75 8.34
N VAL A 93 2.62 -8.11 9.19
CA VAL A 93 2.70 -9.45 9.77
C VAL A 93 2.25 -9.34 11.22
N VAL A 94 1.19 -10.08 11.58
CA VAL A 94 0.67 -10.13 12.94
C VAL A 94 0.80 -11.54 13.46
N GLU A 95 1.39 -11.70 14.64
CA GLU A 95 1.53 -12.99 15.31
C GLU A 95 0.55 -13.08 16.47
N LEU A 96 -0.41 -14.00 16.40
CA LEU A 96 -1.36 -14.23 17.48
C LEU A 96 -1.00 -15.52 18.23
N PRO A 97 -0.97 -15.51 19.57
CA PRO A 97 -0.77 -16.73 20.35
C PRO A 97 -1.98 -17.65 20.21
N LYS A 98 -1.72 -18.97 20.13
CA LYS A 98 -2.77 -19.98 20.17
C LYS A 98 -3.21 -20.18 21.62
N THR A 99 -4.47 -19.91 21.92
CA THR A 99 -5.08 -20.27 23.22
C THR A 99 -6.30 -21.18 23.01
N GLU A 100 -6.80 -21.77 24.09
CA GLU A 100 -7.98 -22.63 24.07
C GLU A 100 -9.27 -21.87 23.73
N GLU A 101 -9.30 -20.54 23.93
CA GLU A 101 -10.44 -19.67 23.66
C GLU A 101 -10.59 -19.30 22.16
N GLY A 102 -9.63 -19.71 21.31
CA GLY A 102 -9.59 -19.35 19.90
C GLY A 102 -9.04 -17.94 19.64
N LEU A 103 -8.95 -17.55 18.36
CA LEU A 103 -8.17 -16.37 17.94
C LEU A 103 -8.92 -15.03 18.05
N GLY A 104 -10.25 -15.05 18.24
CA GLY A 104 -11.02 -13.83 18.46
C GLY A 104 -11.37 -13.01 17.21
N PHE A 105 -11.39 -13.59 16.00
CA PHE A 105 -11.82 -12.90 14.78
C PHE A 105 -12.50 -13.84 13.79
N ASN A 106 -13.33 -13.28 12.91
CA ASN A 106 -14.03 -13.98 11.84
C ASN A 106 -13.50 -13.55 10.48
N ILE A 107 -13.52 -14.48 9.53
CA ILE A 107 -13.14 -14.25 8.14
C ILE A 107 -14.33 -14.45 7.21
N MET A 108 -14.23 -13.89 6.01
CA MET A 108 -15.17 -14.07 4.90
C MET A 108 -14.40 -14.25 3.59
N GLY A 109 -15.09 -14.76 2.56
CA GLY A 109 -14.52 -15.05 1.25
C GLY A 109 -13.72 -16.35 1.18
N GLY A 110 -12.91 -16.50 0.14
CA GLY A 110 -12.12 -17.69 -0.13
C GLY A 110 -12.36 -18.28 -1.52
N LYS A 111 -11.58 -19.31 -1.85
CA LYS A 111 -11.56 -19.93 -3.18
C LYS A 111 -12.94 -20.45 -3.63
N GLU A 112 -13.76 -20.91 -2.70
CA GLU A 112 -15.13 -21.39 -2.97
C GLU A 112 -16.07 -20.30 -3.45
N GLN A 113 -15.88 -19.08 -2.97
CA GLN A 113 -16.66 -17.90 -3.35
C GLN A 113 -15.98 -17.09 -4.46
N ASN A 114 -14.88 -17.62 -5.03
CA ASN A 114 -14.00 -16.94 -5.96
C ASN A 114 -13.62 -15.50 -5.53
N SER A 115 -13.48 -15.29 -4.21
CA SER A 115 -13.26 -13.98 -3.61
C SER A 115 -12.06 -14.00 -2.66
N PRO A 116 -11.34 -12.87 -2.48
CA PRO A 116 -10.26 -12.80 -1.51
C PRO A 116 -10.76 -13.03 -0.07
N ILE A 117 -9.86 -13.47 0.82
CA ILE A 117 -10.20 -13.70 2.22
C ILE A 117 -10.06 -12.40 3.00
N TYR A 118 -11.09 -11.96 3.72
CA TYR A 118 -11.08 -10.73 4.51
C TYR A 118 -11.48 -10.97 5.97
N ILE A 119 -11.02 -10.12 6.88
CA ILE A 119 -11.51 -10.10 8.27
C ILE A 119 -12.88 -9.41 8.31
N SER A 120 -13.91 -10.21 8.58
CA SER A 120 -15.29 -9.75 8.65
C SER A 120 -15.61 -9.07 9.99
N ARG A 121 -15.09 -9.62 11.10
CA ARG A 121 -15.37 -9.15 12.46
C ARG A 121 -14.21 -9.45 13.39
N ILE A 122 -13.99 -8.57 14.36
CA ILE A 122 -13.12 -8.80 15.52
C ILE A 122 -14.02 -8.95 16.74
N ILE A 123 -13.75 -9.96 17.57
CA ILE A 123 -14.52 -10.27 18.77
C ILE A 123 -13.99 -9.39 19.92
N PRO A 124 -14.80 -8.48 20.48
CA PRO A 124 -14.39 -7.63 21.59
C PRO A 124 -13.90 -8.46 22.77
N GLY A 125 -12.75 -8.12 23.33
CA GLY A 125 -12.14 -8.84 24.44
C GLY A 125 -11.47 -10.17 24.07
N GLY A 126 -11.51 -10.59 22.80
CA GLY A 126 -10.77 -11.75 22.28
C GLY A 126 -9.30 -11.43 21.98
N ILE A 127 -8.50 -12.44 21.61
CA ILE A 127 -7.05 -12.29 21.39
C ILE A 127 -6.73 -11.26 20.31
N ALA A 128 -7.42 -11.33 19.16
CA ALA A 128 -7.21 -10.39 18.07
C ALA A 128 -7.50 -8.93 18.46
N ASP A 129 -8.50 -8.71 19.31
CA ASP A 129 -8.87 -7.39 19.83
C ASP A 129 -7.82 -6.87 20.82
N ARG A 130 -7.41 -7.72 21.77
CA ARG A 130 -6.36 -7.39 22.76
C ARG A 130 -5.00 -7.14 22.11
N HIS A 131 -4.68 -7.86 21.04
CA HIS A 131 -3.46 -7.63 20.27
C HIS A 131 -3.55 -6.32 19.45
N GLY A 132 -4.75 -5.93 18.99
CA GLY A 132 -4.98 -4.69 18.22
C GLY A 132 -4.30 -4.63 16.85
N GLY A 133 -3.66 -5.72 16.42
CA GLY A 133 -2.92 -5.79 15.15
C GLY A 133 -3.80 -6.13 13.94
N LEU A 134 -4.98 -6.72 14.19
CA LEU A 134 -5.97 -7.04 13.18
C LEU A 134 -7.01 -5.92 13.13
N LYS A 135 -7.49 -5.58 11.94
CA LYS A 135 -8.63 -4.67 11.75
C LYS A 135 -9.69 -5.30 10.86
N ARG A 136 -10.96 -4.92 11.10
CA ARG A 136 -12.05 -5.29 10.20
C ARG A 136 -11.77 -4.74 8.80
N GLY A 137 -11.96 -5.58 7.78
CA GLY A 137 -11.70 -5.25 6.38
C GLY A 137 -10.31 -5.64 5.91
N ASP A 138 -9.39 -6.05 6.80
CA ASP A 138 -8.06 -6.51 6.40
C ASP A 138 -8.15 -7.76 5.52
N GLN A 139 -7.43 -7.75 4.40
CA GLN A 139 -7.29 -8.90 3.51
C GLN A 139 -6.21 -9.84 4.03
N LEU A 140 -6.55 -11.12 4.17
CA LEU A 140 -5.63 -12.17 4.55
C LEU A 140 -4.87 -12.70 3.32
N LEU A 141 -3.56 -12.46 3.29
CA LEU A 141 -2.67 -12.89 2.21
C LEU A 141 -2.08 -14.27 2.49
N SER A 142 -1.63 -14.53 3.73
CA SER A 142 -1.10 -15.84 4.13
C SER A 142 -1.17 -16.07 5.64
N VAL A 143 -1.18 -17.36 6.02
CA VAL A 143 -1.09 -17.82 7.42
C VAL A 143 0.11 -18.75 7.54
N ASN A 144 1.04 -18.46 8.44
CA ASN A 144 2.28 -19.24 8.64
C ASN A 144 3.05 -19.54 7.34
N GLY A 145 3.05 -18.58 6.40
CA GLY A 145 3.71 -18.70 5.09
C GLY A 145 2.90 -19.42 4.01
N VAL A 146 1.76 -20.03 4.35
CA VAL A 146 0.85 -20.64 3.38
C VAL A 146 -0.06 -19.57 2.78
N ARG A 147 0.01 -19.36 1.47
CA ARG A 147 -0.79 -18.38 0.75
C ARG A 147 -2.27 -18.72 0.77
N SER A 148 -3.12 -17.69 0.83
CA SER A 148 -4.58 -17.85 0.79
C SER A 148 -5.09 -18.58 -0.46
N SER A 149 -4.42 -18.40 -1.60
CA SER A 149 -4.73 -19.09 -2.86
C SER A 149 -4.40 -20.59 -2.87
N CYS A 150 -3.53 -21.05 -1.96
CA CYS A 150 -3.13 -22.45 -1.83
C CYS A 150 -4.07 -23.27 -0.93
N PHE A 151 -5.04 -22.63 -0.26
CA PHE A 151 -6.09 -23.32 0.48
C PHE A 151 -7.09 -23.93 -0.51
N THR A 152 -6.76 -25.11 -1.05
CA THR A 152 -7.62 -25.86 -1.97
C THR A 152 -8.37 -26.97 -1.22
N PRO A 153 -9.58 -27.36 -1.68
CA PRO A 153 -10.35 -28.46 -1.09
C PRO A 153 -9.56 -29.79 -1.07
N TYR A 154 -8.65 -29.97 -2.02
CA TYR A 154 -7.84 -31.19 -2.16
C TYR A 154 -6.82 -31.40 -1.03
N GLN A 155 -6.44 -30.34 -0.30
CA GLN A 155 -5.56 -30.48 0.86
C GLN A 155 -6.34 -30.85 2.14
N PHE A 156 -7.64 -30.52 2.20
CA PHE A 156 -8.51 -30.73 3.37
C PHE A 156 -9.93 -31.10 2.91
N PRO A 157 -10.25 -32.40 2.73
CA PRO A 157 -11.47 -32.86 2.04
C PRO A 157 -12.78 -32.57 2.78
N HIS A 158 -12.73 -32.07 4.01
CA HIS A 158 -13.88 -31.62 4.78
C HIS A 158 -13.70 -30.14 5.15
N TRP A 159 -13.78 -29.28 4.13
CA TRP A 159 -13.53 -27.85 4.32
C TRP A 159 -14.76 -27.21 5.01
N LYS A 160 -14.50 -26.56 6.15
CA LYS A 160 -15.35 -25.53 6.76
C LYS A 160 -14.40 -24.38 7.08
N ALA A 161 -14.86 -23.13 7.10
CA ALA A 161 -14.01 -21.97 7.46
C ALA A 161 -13.28 -22.12 8.81
N HIS A 162 -13.72 -23.07 9.65
CA HIS A 162 -13.12 -23.47 10.93
C HIS A 162 -11.72 -24.10 10.80
N THR A 163 -11.31 -24.55 9.60
CA THR A 163 -10.11 -25.39 9.39
C THR A 163 -8.89 -24.60 8.89
N LEU A 164 -8.87 -23.27 8.96
CA LEU A 164 -7.66 -22.50 8.66
C LEU A 164 -6.58 -22.58 9.76
N VAL A 165 -6.92 -23.15 10.92
CA VAL A 165 -6.06 -23.29 12.10
C VAL A 165 -5.56 -24.74 12.27
N LEU A 166 -6.09 -25.69 11.50
CA LEU A 166 -6.01 -27.12 11.82
C LEU A 166 -4.80 -27.91 11.31
N PRO A 167 -4.03 -27.55 10.25
CA PRO A 167 -2.90 -28.41 9.88
C PRO A 167 -1.66 -28.26 10.75
N LEU A 168 -1.66 -27.37 11.75
CA LEU A 168 -0.45 -27.09 12.55
C LEU A 168 -0.67 -27.47 14.02
N ALA A 169 -0.95 -28.75 14.26
CA ALA A 169 -0.80 -29.35 15.57
C ALA A 169 0.68 -29.24 15.99
N GLY A 170 1.00 -28.23 16.82
CA GLY A 170 2.36 -27.97 17.30
C GLY A 170 2.80 -26.49 17.26
N CYS A 171 2.06 -25.59 16.59
CA CYS A 171 2.39 -24.16 16.61
C CYS A 171 1.85 -23.46 17.87
N SER A 172 2.73 -22.76 18.58
CA SER A 172 2.38 -21.88 19.72
C SER A 172 1.80 -20.53 19.28
N SER A 173 2.05 -20.11 18.03
CA SER A 173 1.54 -18.86 17.44
C SER A 173 1.22 -19.00 15.96
N PHE A 174 0.36 -18.11 15.46
CA PHE A 174 0.01 -17.99 14.05
C PHE A 174 0.41 -16.62 13.50
N ARG A 175 1.20 -16.63 12.42
CA ARG A 175 1.69 -15.47 11.69
C ARG A 175 0.78 -15.16 10.50
N TYR A 176 0.02 -14.09 10.58
CA TYR A 176 -0.90 -13.62 9.54
C TYR A 176 -0.26 -12.48 8.75
N LYS A 177 -0.14 -12.64 7.43
CA LYS A 177 0.20 -11.54 6.53
C LYS A 177 -1.08 -10.88 6.04
N LEU A 178 -1.29 -9.61 6.37
CA LEU A 178 -2.53 -8.87 6.18
C LEU A 178 -2.28 -7.58 5.40
N GLU A 179 -3.24 -7.17 4.59
CA GLU A 179 -3.23 -5.90 3.86
C GLU A 179 -4.51 -5.13 4.17
N SER A 180 -4.40 -3.89 4.67
CA SER A 180 -5.59 -3.06 4.86
C SER A 180 -6.20 -2.65 3.51
N PRO A 181 -7.53 -2.49 3.42
CA PRO A 181 -8.18 -2.13 2.17
C PRO A 181 -7.74 -0.73 1.72
N SER A 182 -7.50 -0.57 0.42
CA SER A 182 -7.19 0.73 -0.22
C SER A 182 -8.41 1.66 -0.28
N VAL A 183 -9.61 1.14 -0.08
CA VAL A 183 -10.88 1.87 -0.18
C VAL A 183 -11.49 2.06 1.22
N PRO A 184 -11.92 3.29 1.60
CA PRO A 184 -12.55 3.55 2.87
C PRO A 184 -13.83 2.72 3.05
N SER A 185 -14.05 2.28 4.29
CA SER A 185 -15.04 1.31 4.78
C SER A 185 -16.53 1.56 4.46
N LYS A 186 -16.88 2.59 3.68
CA LYS A 186 -18.27 2.93 3.31
C LYS A 186 -18.73 2.33 1.96
N GLU A 187 -17.80 1.88 1.11
CA GLU A 187 -18.11 1.36 -0.24
C GLU A 187 -17.91 -0.16 -0.40
N GLN A 188 -17.64 -0.89 0.69
CA GLN A 188 -17.51 -2.34 0.61
C GLN A 188 -18.90 -2.99 0.39
N PRO A 189 -19.08 -3.76 -0.70
CA PRO A 189 -20.37 -4.38 -1.00
C PRO A 189 -20.76 -5.33 0.13
N ALA A 190 -21.97 -5.14 0.65
CA ALA A 190 -22.57 -5.90 1.75
C ALA A 190 -23.04 -7.29 1.30
N GLU A 191 -22.26 -8.01 0.50
CA GLU A 191 -22.67 -9.28 -0.07
C GLU A 191 -21.99 -10.47 0.63
N ALA A 192 -22.83 -11.39 1.09
CA ALA A 192 -22.53 -12.67 1.74
C ALA A 192 -22.04 -12.62 3.21
N TYR A 193 -22.94 -12.25 4.12
CA TYR A 193 -22.90 -12.70 5.51
C TYR A 193 -23.22 -14.20 5.59
N THR A 194 -22.29 -15.08 5.18
CA THR A 194 -22.36 -16.47 5.65
C THR A 194 -21.76 -16.50 7.04
N CYS A 195 -22.62 -16.27 8.03
CA CYS A 195 -22.34 -16.49 9.43
C CYS A 195 -21.87 -17.94 9.63
N ILE A 196 -20.59 -18.14 9.87
CA ILE A 196 -20.17 -19.35 10.58
C ILE A 196 -19.70 -18.87 11.95
N GLY A 197 -20.63 -18.98 12.91
CA GLY A 197 -20.35 -18.71 14.30
C GLY A 197 -19.29 -19.68 14.78
N LEU A 198 -18.13 -19.14 15.16
CA LEU A 198 -17.18 -19.80 16.04
C LEU A 198 -17.86 -20.01 17.39
N TYR A 199 -18.60 -21.12 17.53
CA TYR A 199 -18.82 -21.73 18.82
C TYR A 199 -17.79 -22.85 18.96
N LEU A 200 -17.11 -22.83 20.12
CA LEU A 200 -16.17 -23.82 20.62
C LEU A 200 -16.69 -25.25 20.47
#